data_AF-A0A6I5CKP9-F1
#
_entry.id   AF-A0A6I5CKP9-F1
#
_cell.length_a   1.000
_cell.length_b   1.000
_cell.length_c   1.000
_cell.angle_alpha   90.00
_cell.angle_beta   90.00
_cell.angle_gamma   90.00
#
_symmetry.space_group_name_H-M   'P 1'
#
loop_
_entity.id
_entity.type
_entity.pdbx_description
1 polymer ?
#
loop_
_entity_poly.entity_id
_entity_poly.type
_entity_poly.pdbx_seq_one_letter_code
_entity_poly.pdbx_strand_id
1 'polypeptide(L)'
;RPGDLAARVSEALRVRGRPSLVVGTEGFLRPASLRFEHGRRDVDTYYDGWYDTGALWREVFGPLEPGADGRVLPDLWDPATDRATRSPHVRLPPGGLLLLHGPLLLRHWFPFDLSVHILLSPGALRRRTPEADHWTLPAFARYEAETDPAATADVLIRADDPRHPAWNG
;
A
#
# COMPACT_ATOMS: atom_id res chain seq x y z
N ARG A 1 -2.41 3.37 -11.18
CA ARG A 1 -1.78 3.43 -9.83
C ARG A 1 -2.08 2.12 -9.11
N PRO A 2 -1.34 1.72 -8.06
CA PRO A 2 -1.61 0.48 -7.32
C PRO A 2 -3.07 0.37 -6.83
N GLY A 3 -3.64 1.48 -6.32
CA GLY A 3 -5.06 1.52 -5.91
C GLY A 3 -6.04 1.23 -7.05
N ASP A 4 -5.80 1.74 -8.26
CA ASP A 4 -6.64 1.43 -9.42
C ASP A 4 -6.61 -0.07 -9.77
N LEU A 5 -5.44 -0.71 -9.63
CA LEU A 5 -5.30 -2.14 -9.83
C LEU A 5 -6.04 -2.92 -8.75
N ALA A 6 -5.87 -2.57 -7.48
CA ALA A 6 -6.56 -3.19 -6.36
C ALA A 6 -8.09 -3.09 -6.50
N ALA A 7 -8.61 -1.92 -6.89
CA ALA A 7 -10.02 -1.72 -7.17
C ALA A 7 -10.54 -2.62 -8.32
N ARG A 8 -9.77 -2.74 -9.42
CA ARG A 8 -10.11 -3.63 -10.54
C ARG A 8 -10.08 -5.11 -10.15
N VAL A 9 -9.12 -5.53 -9.33
CA VAL A 9 -9.06 -6.90 -8.79
C VAL A 9 -10.25 -7.16 -7.89
N SER A 10 -10.59 -6.23 -7.00
CA SER A 10 -11.78 -6.31 -6.15
C SER A 10 -13.06 -6.49 -6.97
N GLU A 11 -13.21 -5.69 -8.03
CA GLU A 11 -14.34 -5.80 -8.94
C GLU A 11 -14.39 -7.16 -9.66
N ALA A 12 -13.24 -7.67 -10.11
CA ALA A 12 -13.14 -8.99 -10.73
C ALA A 12 -13.46 -10.14 -9.75
N LEU A 13 -13.09 -10.00 -8.47
CA LEU A 13 -13.42 -10.96 -7.41
C LEU A 13 -14.92 -10.93 -7.08
N ARG A 14 -15.51 -9.74 -7.02
CA ARG A 14 -16.95 -9.54 -6.78
C ARG A 14 -17.82 -10.27 -7.80
N VAL A 15 -17.49 -10.17 -9.09
CA VAL A 15 -18.19 -10.89 -10.18
C VAL A 15 -18.11 -12.41 -10.02
N ARG A 16 -17.08 -12.91 -9.32
CA ARG A 16 -16.89 -14.34 -9.02
C ARG A 16 -17.46 -14.76 -7.66
N GLY A 17 -18.21 -13.87 -6.99
CA GLY A 17 -18.76 -14.15 -5.67
C GLY A 17 -17.71 -14.27 -4.57
N ARG A 18 -16.52 -13.69 -4.75
CA ARG A 18 -15.45 -13.67 -3.75
C ARG A 18 -15.44 -12.30 -3.06
N PRO A 19 -15.87 -12.20 -1.79
CA PRO A 19 -15.84 -10.93 -1.07
C PRO A 19 -14.42 -10.41 -0.93
N SER A 20 -14.22 -9.10 -1.09
CA SER A 20 -12.91 -8.47 -0.91
C SER A 20 -13.02 -7.08 -0.31
N LEU A 21 -11.99 -6.67 0.42
CA LEU A 21 -11.85 -5.32 0.98
C LEU A 21 -10.55 -4.71 0.48
N VAL A 22 -10.63 -3.54 -0.17
CA VAL A 22 -9.46 -2.77 -0.59
C VAL A 22 -9.07 -1.81 0.53
N VAL A 23 -7.81 -1.84 0.92
CA VAL A 23 -7.25 -0.91 1.91
C VAL A 23 -6.02 -0.24 1.30
N GLY A 24 -5.96 1.09 1.39
CA GLY A 24 -4.82 1.88 0.95
C GLY A 24 -3.99 2.33 2.14
N THR A 25 -2.66 2.23 2.07
CA THR A 25 -1.78 2.70 3.15
C THR A 25 -1.85 4.21 3.38
N GLU A 26 -2.36 4.98 2.42
CA GLU A 26 -2.63 6.42 2.57
C GLU A 26 -3.60 6.74 3.71
N GLY A 27 -4.52 5.82 4.02
CA GLY A 27 -5.42 5.94 5.18
C GLY A 27 -4.74 5.66 6.51
N PHE A 28 -3.47 5.23 6.49
CA PHE A 28 -2.67 4.87 7.67
C PHE A 28 -1.40 5.71 7.75
N LEU A 29 -1.42 6.92 7.22
CA LEU A 29 -0.34 7.88 7.43
C LEU A 29 -0.31 8.32 8.90
N ARG A 30 0.89 8.49 9.45
CA ARG A 30 1.07 9.12 10.75
C ARG A 30 0.66 10.61 10.68
N PRO A 31 0.30 11.25 11.81
CA PRO A 31 0.06 12.68 11.87
C PRO A 31 1.20 13.52 11.28
N ALA A 32 0.89 14.69 10.72
CA ALA A 32 1.89 15.57 10.11
C ALA A 32 3.03 15.95 11.08
N SER A 33 2.74 16.06 12.38
CA SER A 33 3.75 16.34 13.41
C SER A 33 4.85 15.28 13.48
N LEU A 34 4.52 14.02 13.20
CA LEU A 34 5.50 12.92 13.13
C LEU A 34 6.12 12.80 11.74
N ARG A 35 5.33 12.97 10.68
CA ARG A 35 5.83 12.85 9.30
C ARG A 35 6.83 13.94 8.92
N PHE A 36 6.64 15.14 9.46
CA PHE A 36 7.42 16.32 9.06
C PHE A 36 8.35 16.81 10.16
N GLU A 37 8.60 16.01 11.20
CA GLU A 37 9.50 16.34 12.31
C GLU A 37 10.89 16.78 11.81
N HIS A 38 11.41 16.09 10.79
CA HIS A 38 12.71 16.38 10.16
C HIS A 38 12.58 17.19 8.86
N GLY A 39 11.40 17.73 8.58
CA GLY A 39 11.10 18.52 7.39
C GLY A 39 10.10 17.84 6.46
N ARG A 40 9.42 18.65 5.63
CA ARG A 40 8.34 18.17 4.74
C ARG A 40 8.81 17.31 3.56
N ARG A 41 10.11 17.30 3.28
CA ARG A 41 10.73 16.63 2.13
C ARG A 41 11.92 15.78 2.56
N ASP A 42 11.85 15.28 3.79
CA ASP A 42 12.88 14.41 4.34
C ASP A 42 12.66 12.97 3.86
N VAL A 43 13.65 12.41 3.17
CA VAL A 43 13.56 11.10 2.51
C VAL A 43 13.54 9.96 3.52
N ASP A 44 14.29 10.09 4.61
CA ASP A 44 14.43 9.04 5.62
C ASP A 44 13.12 8.86 6.39
N THR A 45 12.48 9.96 6.80
CA THR A 45 11.15 9.91 7.40
C THR A 45 10.12 9.37 6.43
N TYR A 46 10.15 9.73 5.15
CA TYR A 46 9.23 9.15 4.16
C TYR A 46 9.38 7.62 4.03
N TYR A 47 10.63 7.14 4.03
CA TYR A 47 10.94 5.73 3.89
C TYR A 47 10.61 4.89 5.13
N ASP A 48 10.87 5.43 6.33
CA ASP A 48 10.79 4.67 7.59
C ASP A 48 9.63 5.05 8.50
N GLY A 49 9.14 6.30 8.41
CA GLY A 49 8.32 6.91 9.47
C GLY A 49 6.94 7.37 9.05
N TRP A 50 6.61 7.43 7.76
CA TRP A 50 5.35 8.03 7.32
C TRP A 50 4.12 7.17 7.52
N TYR A 51 4.25 5.86 7.37
CA TYR A 51 3.14 4.92 7.47
C TYR A 51 3.10 4.26 8.85
N ASP A 52 1.92 4.22 9.46
CA ASP A 52 1.69 3.54 10.73
C ASP A 52 1.51 2.03 10.51
N THR A 53 2.64 1.34 10.34
CA THR A 53 2.68 -0.11 10.19
C THR A 53 2.12 -0.85 11.40
N GLY A 54 2.23 -0.26 12.60
CA GLY A 54 1.63 -0.80 13.82
C GLY A 54 0.11 -0.74 13.80
N ALA A 55 -0.46 0.35 13.27
CA ALA A 55 -1.91 0.43 13.03
C ALA A 55 -2.38 -0.55 11.95
N LEU A 56 -1.62 -0.74 10.86
CA LEU A 56 -1.96 -1.77 9.87
C LEU A 56 -1.99 -3.17 10.50
N TRP A 57 -1.01 -3.51 11.33
CA TRP A 57 -1.04 -4.78 12.07
C TRP A 57 -2.25 -4.91 12.98
N ARG A 58 -2.55 -3.88 13.78
CA ARG A 58 -3.59 -3.95 14.81
C ARG A 58 -5.00 -3.88 14.25
N GLU A 59 -5.22 -3.05 13.24
CA GLU A 59 -6.55 -2.67 12.75
C GLU A 59 -6.92 -3.33 11.42
N VAL A 60 -5.95 -3.88 10.69
CA VAL A 60 -6.16 -4.52 9.38
C VAL A 60 -5.83 -6.00 9.42
N PHE A 61 -4.63 -6.40 9.83
CA PHE A 61 -4.23 -7.81 9.84
C PHE A 61 -4.75 -8.57 11.06
N GLY A 62 -4.60 -8.02 12.26
CA GLY A 62 -5.03 -8.63 13.51
C GLY A 62 -6.50 -9.09 13.53
N PRO A 63 -7.46 -8.29 13.01
CA PRO A 63 -8.86 -8.71 12.91
C PRO A 63 -9.11 -9.87 11.94
N LEU A 64 -8.14 -10.23 11.09
CA LEU A 64 -8.22 -11.31 10.12
C LEU A 64 -7.50 -12.58 10.57
N GLU A 65 -6.83 -12.56 11.72
CA GLU A 65 -6.19 -13.73 12.30
C GLU A 65 -7.21 -14.84 12.66
N PRO A 66 -6.80 -16.11 12.72
CA PRO A 66 -7.68 -17.21 13.09
C PRO A 66 -8.39 -16.97 14.42
N GLY A 67 -9.73 -16.99 14.39
CA GLY A 67 -10.57 -16.78 15.58
C GLY A 67 -10.90 -15.32 15.90
N ALA A 68 -10.37 -14.35 15.14
CA ALA A 68 -10.78 -12.95 15.21
C ALA A 68 -12.14 -12.71 14.53
N ASP A 69 -12.68 -11.49 14.66
CA ASP A 69 -14.06 -11.17 14.26
C ASP A 69 -14.23 -10.68 12.81
N GLY A 70 -13.11 -10.49 12.08
CA GLY A 70 -13.07 -10.01 10.71
C GLY A 70 -13.36 -8.51 10.56
N ARG A 71 -13.36 -7.72 11.64
CA ARG A 71 -13.69 -6.28 11.61
C ARG A 71 -12.45 -5.43 11.34
N VAL A 72 -12.22 -5.14 10.08
CA VAL A 72 -11.11 -4.31 9.61
C VAL A 72 -11.48 -2.83 9.68
N LEU A 73 -10.56 -1.99 10.13
CA LEU A 73 -10.67 -0.55 9.96
C LEU A 73 -10.17 -0.16 8.56
N PRO A 74 -10.96 0.52 7.71
CA PRO A 74 -10.56 0.80 6.33
C PRO A 74 -9.56 1.97 6.21
N ASP A 75 -9.58 2.89 7.18
CA ASP A 75 -8.70 4.06 7.28
C ASP A 75 -8.64 4.55 8.73
N LEU A 76 -7.55 5.20 9.10
CA LEU A 76 -7.31 5.76 10.44
C LEU A 76 -7.03 7.27 10.39
N TRP A 77 -6.46 7.77 9.29
CA TRP A 77 -6.01 9.15 9.15
C TRP A 77 -6.38 9.74 7.79
N ASP A 78 -6.94 10.94 7.80
CA ASP A 78 -7.16 11.76 6.62
C ASP A 78 -5.97 12.72 6.43
N PRO A 79 -5.11 12.51 5.42
CA PRO A 79 -3.96 13.37 5.20
C PRO A 79 -4.30 14.76 4.67
N ALA A 80 -5.51 14.99 4.14
CA ALA A 80 -5.93 16.29 3.63
C ALA A 80 -6.29 17.25 4.77
N THR A 81 -6.99 16.76 5.79
CA THR A 81 -7.34 17.56 6.98
C THR A 81 -6.38 17.35 8.16
N ASP A 82 -5.47 16.38 8.05
CA ASP A 82 -4.55 15.94 9.09
C ASP A 82 -5.28 15.59 10.39
N ARG A 83 -6.26 14.69 10.28
CA ARG A 83 -7.09 14.24 11.40
C ARG A 83 -7.39 12.76 11.33
N ALA A 84 -7.68 12.16 12.49
CA ALA A 84 -8.20 10.82 12.54
C ALA A 84 -9.56 10.74 11.82
N THR A 85 -9.75 9.69 11.02
CA THR A 85 -11.02 9.42 10.37
C THR A 85 -12.05 8.86 11.35
N ARG A 86 -13.30 8.72 10.91
CA ARG A 86 -14.40 8.12 11.69
C ARG A 86 -15.11 7.03 10.91
N SER A 87 -14.41 6.40 9.96
CA SER A 87 -14.98 5.32 9.18
C SER A 87 -15.35 4.15 10.09
N PRO A 88 -16.56 3.57 9.95
CA PRO A 88 -16.91 2.40 10.72
C PRO A 88 -16.07 1.20 10.28
N HIS A 89 -15.84 0.27 11.21
CA HIS A 89 -15.21 -1.01 10.87
C HIS A 89 -16.03 -1.74 9.81
N VAL A 90 -15.33 -2.30 8.84
CA VAL A 90 -15.90 -3.11 7.77
C VAL A 90 -15.64 -4.58 8.09
N ARG A 91 -16.70 -5.39 8.07
CA ARG A 91 -16.56 -6.82 8.28
C ARG A 91 -16.17 -7.52 6.98
N LEU A 92 -14.98 -8.10 6.94
CA LEU A 92 -14.60 -9.06 5.91
C LEU A 92 -15.10 -10.45 6.35
N PRO A 93 -16.00 -11.11 5.59
CA PRO A 93 -16.49 -12.42 5.97
C PRO A 93 -15.37 -13.48 5.87
N PRO A 94 -15.52 -14.63 6.54
CA PRO A 94 -14.60 -15.75 6.37
C PRO A 94 -14.41 -16.12 4.89
N GLY A 95 -13.16 -16.32 4.47
CA GLY A 95 -12.81 -16.56 3.07
C GLY A 95 -12.79 -15.32 2.16
N GLY A 96 -13.07 -14.13 2.72
CA GLY A 96 -12.89 -12.86 2.02
C GLY A 96 -11.41 -12.50 1.83
N LEU A 97 -11.11 -11.67 0.84
CA LEU A 97 -9.75 -11.27 0.49
C LEU A 97 -9.47 -9.82 0.88
N LEU A 98 -8.42 -9.59 1.66
CA LEU A 98 -7.85 -8.26 1.85
C LEU A 98 -6.96 -7.91 0.66
N LEU A 99 -7.17 -6.75 0.07
CA LEU A 99 -6.34 -6.17 -0.98
C LEU A 99 -5.69 -4.90 -0.45
N LEU A 100 -4.53 -5.05 0.20
CA LEU A 100 -3.73 -3.92 0.68
C LEU A 100 -2.84 -3.38 -0.46
N HIS A 101 -2.84 -2.06 -0.67
CA HIS A 101 -1.94 -1.42 -1.62
C HIS A 101 -1.25 -0.20 -1.01
N GLY A 102 -0.02 0.06 -1.44
CA GLY A 102 0.77 1.17 -0.95
C GLY A 102 2.21 1.09 -1.45
N PRO A 103 2.98 2.18 -1.28
CA PRO A 103 4.41 2.13 -1.56
C PRO A 103 5.14 1.35 -0.47
N LEU A 104 6.32 0.82 -0.81
CA LEU A 104 7.28 0.25 0.15
C LEU A 104 6.79 -0.98 0.93
N LEU A 105 5.66 -1.59 0.60
CA LEU A 105 5.03 -2.63 1.43
C LEU A 105 5.91 -3.87 1.68
N LEU A 106 6.66 -4.34 0.67
CA LEU A 106 7.43 -5.59 0.79
C LEU A 106 8.69 -5.46 1.67
N ARG A 107 9.02 -4.27 2.17
CA ARG A 107 10.09 -4.12 3.19
C ARG A 107 9.62 -4.50 4.58
N HIS A 108 8.30 -4.64 4.76
CA HIS A 108 7.67 -4.98 6.01
C HIS A 108 7.29 -6.46 6.00
N TRP A 109 7.35 -7.07 7.17
CA TRP A 109 7.05 -8.50 7.37
C TRP A 109 5.54 -8.77 7.46
N PHE A 110 4.73 -8.10 6.63
CA PHE A 110 3.29 -8.34 6.60
C PHE A 110 2.98 -9.76 6.10
N PRO A 111 1.89 -10.38 6.57
CA PRO A 111 1.58 -11.78 6.31
C PRO A 111 0.85 -11.92 4.96
N PHE A 112 1.45 -11.44 3.87
CA PHE A 112 0.84 -11.52 2.56
C PHE A 112 0.81 -12.97 2.04
N ASP A 113 -0.37 -13.48 1.73
CA ASP A 113 -0.53 -14.77 1.02
C ASP A 113 -0.10 -14.68 -0.45
N LEU A 114 -0.16 -13.47 -1.03
CA LEU A 114 0.22 -13.14 -2.40
C LEU A 114 0.66 -11.69 -2.48
N SER A 115 1.80 -11.46 -3.13
CA SER A 115 2.39 -10.15 -3.36
C SER A 115 2.44 -9.81 -4.86
N VAL A 116 2.05 -8.58 -5.19
CA VAL A 116 2.11 -8.05 -6.55
C VAL A 116 2.95 -6.79 -6.55
N HIS A 117 4.10 -6.81 -7.21
CA HIS A 117 4.97 -5.64 -7.34
C HIS A 117 4.79 -4.99 -8.72
N ILE A 118 4.41 -3.70 -8.73
CA ILE A 118 4.33 -2.91 -9.95
C ILE A 118 5.65 -2.15 -10.12
N LEU A 119 6.48 -2.63 -11.02
CA LEU A 119 7.78 -2.06 -11.36
C LEU A 119 7.63 -1.00 -12.47
N LEU A 120 8.22 0.16 -12.21
CA LEU A 120 8.46 1.22 -13.19
C LEU A 120 9.96 1.45 -13.28
N SER A 121 10.52 1.60 -14.48
CA SER A 121 11.89 2.07 -14.64
C SER A 121 12.05 3.45 -13.97
N PRO A 122 13.26 3.84 -13.52
CA PRO A 122 13.48 5.13 -12.87
C PRO A 122 12.95 6.33 -13.68
N GLY A 123 13.11 6.29 -15.00
CA GLY A 123 12.58 7.30 -15.91
C GLY A 123 11.06 7.31 -15.98
N ALA A 124 10.41 6.14 -16.02
CA ALA A 124 8.96 6.04 -16.00
C ALA A 124 8.37 6.46 -14.65
N LEU A 125 8.99 6.06 -13.54
CA LEU A 125 8.60 6.46 -12.19
C LEU A 125 8.64 7.99 -12.07
N ARG A 126 9.77 8.62 -12.43
CA ARG A 126 9.90 10.09 -12.39
C ARG A 126 8.84 10.79 -13.22
N ARG A 127 8.56 10.35 -14.46
CA ARG A 127 7.52 10.96 -15.30
C ARG A 127 6.09 10.81 -14.73
N ARG A 128 5.87 9.80 -13.89
CA ARG A 128 4.56 9.47 -13.32
C ARG A 128 4.35 10.04 -11.93
N THR A 129 5.42 10.42 -11.25
CA THR A 129 5.39 11.12 -9.96
C THR A 129 5.18 12.62 -10.23
N PRO A 130 4.22 13.29 -9.57
CA PRO A 130 4.11 14.74 -9.65
C PRO A 130 5.42 15.44 -9.28
N GLU A 131 5.72 16.58 -9.92
CA GLU A 131 6.99 17.28 -9.68
C GLU A 131 7.21 17.65 -8.19
N ALA A 132 6.13 18.04 -7.51
CA ALA A 132 6.14 18.35 -6.09
C ALA A 132 6.54 17.16 -5.18
N ASP A 133 6.41 15.93 -5.69
CA ASP A 133 6.69 14.68 -4.99
C ASP A 133 7.98 14.01 -5.46
N HIS A 134 8.74 14.63 -6.40
CA HIS A 134 10.01 14.07 -6.88
C HIS A 134 11.05 13.86 -5.78
N TRP A 135 10.96 14.61 -4.69
CA TRP A 135 11.83 14.42 -3.52
C TRP A 135 11.67 13.03 -2.88
N THR A 136 10.57 12.30 -3.14
CA THR A 136 10.36 10.91 -2.68
C THR A 136 11.10 9.86 -3.51
N LEU A 137 11.54 10.20 -4.73
CA LEU A 137 12.17 9.24 -5.65
C LEU A 137 13.39 8.51 -5.06
N PRO A 138 14.28 9.15 -4.29
CA PRO A 138 15.39 8.45 -3.64
C PRO A 138 14.94 7.35 -2.66
N ALA A 139 13.76 7.47 -2.03
CA ALA A 139 13.22 6.43 -1.17
C ALA A 139 12.85 5.17 -1.96
N PHE A 140 12.34 5.32 -3.19
CA PHE A 140 12.05 4.18 -4.07
C PHE A 140 13.33 3.53 -4.60
N ALA A 141 14.37 4.32 -4.90
CA ALA A 141 15.68 3.76 -5.27
C ALA A 141 16.31 2.98 -4.09
N ARG A 142 16.18 3.51 -2.86
CA ARG A 142 16.60 2.83 -1.63
C ARG A 142 15.81 1.54 -1.42
N TYR A 143 14.49 1.57 -1.61
CA TYR A 143 13.62 0.40 -1.53
C TYR A 143 14.06 -0.71 -2.49
N GLU A 144 14.33 -0.37 -3.74
CA GLU A 144 14.80 -1.31 -4.75
C GLU A 144 16.13 -1.95 -4.34
N ALA A 145 17.07 -1.14 -3.85
CA ALA A 145 18.40 -1.62 -3.44
C ALA A 145 18.39 -2.47 -2.15
N GLU A 146 17.57 -2.12 -1.16
CA GLU A 146 17.56 -2.79 0.15
C GLU A 146 16.61 -3.98 0.22
N THR A 147 15.49 -3.94 -0.51
CA THR A 147 14.43 -4.96 -0.41
C THR A 147 14.38 -5.89 -1.63
N ASP A 148 14.86 -5.45 -2.79
CA ASP A 148 14.71 -6.16 -4.07
C ASP A 148 13.29 -6.75 -4.26
N PRO A 149 12.25 -5.88 -4.28
CA PRO A 149 10.86 -6.32 -4.38
C PRO A 149 10.56 -7.04 -5.71
N ALA A 150 11.37 -6.83 -6.74
CA ALA A 150 11.20 -7.50 -8.03
C ALA A 150 11.63 -8.97 -8.00
N ALA A 151 12.59 -9.33 -7.13
CA ALA A 151 13.02 -10.71 -6.94
C ALA A 151 12.14 -11.49 -5.95
N THR A 152 11.47 -10.79 -5.04
CA THR A 152 10.73 -11.42 -3.92
C THR A 152 9.22 -11.46 -4.12
N ALA A 153 8.65 -10.63 -4.99
CA ALA A 153 7.22 -10.64 -5.25
C ALA A 153 6.77 -11.89 -6.01
N ASP A 154 5.58 -12.41 -5.68
CA ASP A 154 4.99 -13.57 -6.36
C ASP A 154 4.60 -13.22 -7.80
N VAL A 155 4.13 -11.99 -8.02
CA VAL A 155 3.82 -11.47 -9.36
C VAL A 155 4.50 -10.12 -9.58
N LEU A 156 5.33 -10.05 -10.61
CA LEU A 156 5.96 -8.82 -11.06
C LEU A 156 5.22 -8.26 -12.27
N ILE A 157 4.81 -7.00 -12.20
CA ILE A 157 4.18 -6.26 -13.29
C ILE A 157 5.09 -5.11 -13.70
N ARG A 158 5.65 -5.17 -14.90
CA ARG A 158 6.38 -4.06 -15.53
C ARG A 158 5.40 -3.14 -16.25
N ALA A 159 5.35 -1.87 -15.85
CA ALA A 159 4.27 -0.95 -16.24
C ALA A 159 4.72 0.45 -16.71
N ASP A 160 5.91 0.57 -17.32
CA ASP A 160 6.44 1.83 -17.86
C ASP A 160 5.40 2.60 -18.70
N ASP A 161 4.70 1.88 -19.59
CA ASP A 161 3.42 2.28 -20.17
C ASP A 161 2.30 1.40 -19.58
N PRO A 162 1.40 1.93 -18.74
CA PRO A 162 0.34 1.15 -18.10
C PRO A 162 -0.74 0.69 -19.08
N ARG A 163 -0.73 1.19 -20.33
CA ARG A 163 -1.59 0.66 -21.40
C ARG A 163 -1.06 -0.65 -21.96
N HIS A 164 0.21 -0.95 -21.74
CA HIS A 164 0.90 -2.14 -22.25
C HIS A 164 1.73 -2.80 -21.13
N PRO A 165 1.10 -3.24 -20.03
CA PRO A 165 1.83 -3.90 -18.96
C PRO A 165 2.32 -5.28 -19.42
N ALA A 166 3.52 -5.64 -18.98
CA ALA A 166 4.03 -7.01 -19.06
C ALA A 166 4.08 -7.57 -17.64
N TRP A 167 3.74 -8.85 -17.47
CA TRP A 167 3.79 -9.49 -16.16
C TRP A 167 4.38 -10.88 -16.25
N ASN A 168 5.01 -11.30 -15.16
CA ASN A 168 5.53 -12.64 -14.94
C ASN A 168 5.18 -13.07 -13.50
N GLY A 169 4.82 -14.34 -13.37
CA GLY A 169 4.45 -15.04 -12.14
C GLY A 169 4.28 -16.52 -12.46
#